data_AF-A0A512JQL1-F1
#
_entry.id   AF-A0A512JQL1-F1
#
_cell.length_a   1.000
_cell.length_b   1.000
_cell.length_c   1.000
_cell.angle_alpha   90.00
_cell.angle_beta   90.00
_cell.angle_gamma   90.00
#
_symmetry.space_group_name_H-M   'P 1'
#
loop_
_entity.id
_entity.type
_entity.pdbx_description
1 polymer ?
#
loop_
_entity_poly.entity_id
_entity_poly.type
_entity_poly.pdbx_seq_one_letter_code
_entity_poly.pdbx_strand_id
1 'polypeptide(L)' 'MKVGDRVVFVRPKMAACVGVNQNAAGIVTRVIEIDGHPTRVDVKLPNRLTILSLRSGEFTIVT' A
#
# COMPACT_ATOMS: atom_id res chain seq x y z
N MET A 1 5.61 10.46 2.14
CA MET A 1 5.10 9.43 1.24
C MET A 1 4.84 10.06 -0.10
N LYS A 2 5.26 9.42 -1.19
CA LYS A 2 5.04 9.85 -2.56
C LYS A 2 4.89 8.63 -3.48
N VAL A 3 4.45 8.87 -4.71
CA VAL A 3 4.48 7.86 -5.77
C VAL A 3 5.93 7.42 -6.01
N GLY A 4 6.11 6.11 -6.14
CA GLY A 4 7.44 5.47 -6.28
C GLY A 4 8.02 4.96 -4.95
N ASP A 5 7.50 5.38 -3.80
CA ASP A 5 7.97 4.89 -2.51
C ASP A 5 7.70 3.39 -2.38
N ARG A 6 8.68 2.67 -1.82
CA ARG A 6 8.51 1.26 -1.46
C ARG A 6 7.83 1.17 -0.10
N VAL A 7 6.80 0.34 -0.01
CA VAL A 7 6.06 0.11 1.23
C VAL A 7 5.99 -1.37 1.55
N VAL A 8 5.96 -1.69 2.84
CA VAL A 8 5.75 -3.03 3.38
C VAL A 8 4.43 -3.06 4.13
N PHE A 9 3.67 -4.13 3.91
CA PHE A 9 2.33 -4.30 4.45
C PHE A 9 2.47 -4.86 5.88
N VAL A 10 1.92 -4.16 6.88
CA VAL A 10 2.06 -4.55 8.30
C VAL A 10 0.78 -5.17 8.86
N ARG A 11 -0.40 -4.63 8.53
CA ARG A 11 -1.71 -5.16 8.93
C ARG A 11 -2.77 -4.94 7.85
N PRO A 12 -2.56 -5.43 6.63
CA PRO A 12 -3.50 -5.21 5.55
C PRO A 12 -4.84 -5.92 5.82
N LYS A 13 -5.95 -5.18 5.97
CA LYS A 13 -7.29 -5.78 6.19
C LYS A 13 -7.79 -6.54 4.98
N MET A 14 -7.48 -6.08 3.76
CA MET A 14 -7.92 -6.73 2.51
C MET A 14 -6.98 -7.85 2.06
N ALA A 15 -5.85 -8.05 2.72
CA ALA A 15 -4.80 -8.97 2.28
C ALA A 15 -5.27 -10.43 2.25
N ALA A 16 -6.05 -10.85 3.25
CA ALA A 16 -6.57 -12.21 3.31
C ALA A 16 -7.47 -12.54 2.10
N CYS A 17 -8.27 -11.57 1.63
CA CYS A 17 -9.19 -11.77 0.50
C CYS A 17 -8.49 -11.84 -0.85
N VAL A 18 -7.29 -11.26 -0.96
CA VAL A 18 -6.53 -11.22 -2.23
C VAL A 18 -5.28 -12.10 -2.13
N GLY A 19 -5.10 -12.87 -1.06
CA GLY A 19 -3.93 -13.73 -0.85
C GLY A 19 -2.61 -12.96 -0.74
N VAL A 20 -2.65 -11.75 -0.18
CA VAL A 20 -1.46 -10.96 0.16
C VAL A 20 -1.22 -11.14 1.65
N ASN A 21 0.01 -11.43 2.05
CA ASN A 21 0.35 -11.63 3.46
C ASN A 21 0.96 -10.37 4.06
N GLN A 22 1.00 -10.31 5.38
CA GLN A 22 1.89 -9.40 6.09
C GLN A 22 3.33 -9.56 5.57
N ASN A 23 4.08 -8.47 5.54
CA ASN A 23 5.44 -8.35 4.99
C ASN A 23 5.54 -8.40 3.45
N ALA A 24 4.40 -8.47 2.74
CA ALA A 24 4.42 -8.18 1.30
C ALA A 24 4.95 -6.75 1.06
N ALA A 25 5.70 -6.58 -0.02
CA ALA A 25 6.25 -5.28 -0.40
C ALA A 25 5.72 -4.87 -1.78
N GLY A 26 5.43 -3.58 -1.92
CA GLY A 26 4.99 -3.01 -3.18
C GLY A 26 5.44 -1.57 -3.34
N ILE A 27 5.12 -1.00 -4.50
CA ILE A 27 5.45 0.39 -4.85
C ILE A 27 4.15 1.20 -4.86
N VAL A 28 4.17 2.35 -4.21
CA VAL A 28 3.07 3.31 -4.25
C VAL A 28 2.93 3.82 -5.69
N THR A 29 1.76 3.60 -6.29
CA THR A 29 1.42 4.12 -7.62
C THR A 29 0.51 5.33 -7.55
N ARG A 30 -0.20 5.52 -6.43
CA ARG A 30 -1.07 6.68 -6.22
C ARG A 30 -1.15 7.01 -4.73
N VAL A 31 -1.20 8.30 -4.42
CA VAL A 31 -1.53 8.82 -3.09
C VAL A 31 -2.89 9.52 -3.16
N ILE A 32 -3.77 9.21 -2.22
CA ILE A 32 -5.10 9.81 -2.11
C ILE A 32 -5.11 10.61 -0.81
N GLU A 33 -5.28 11.92 -0.96
CA GLU A 33 -5.28 12.88 0.12
C GLU A 33 -6.68 13.46 0.30
N ILE A 34 -7.10 13.63 1.55
CA ILE A 34 -8.33 14.33 1.93
C ILE A 34 -7.89 15.46 2.85
N ASP A 35 -8.26 16.70 2.53
CA ASP A 35 -7.86 17.90 3.27
C ASP A 35 -6.33 18.02 3.47
N GLY A 36 -5.55 17.67 2.45
CA GLY A 36 -4.08 17.68 2.49
C GLY A 36 -3.45 16.56 3.32
N HIS A 37 -4.23 15.61 3.82
CA HIS A 37 -3.74 14.49 4.61
C HIS A 37 -3.81 13.18 3.82
N PRO A 38 -2.69 12.45 3.65
CA PRO A 38 -2.68 11.18 2.95
C PRO A 38 -3.49 10.14 3.73
N THR A 39 -4.65 9.82 3.18
CA THR A 39 -5.62 8.93 3.81
C THR A 39 -5.49 7.50 3.27
N ARG A 40 -5.17 7.36 1.98
CA ARG A 40 -4.98 6.07 1.30
C ARG A 40 -3.88 6.12 0.26
N VAL A 41 -3.36 4.95 -0.07
CA VAL A 41 -2.45 4.75 -1.20
C VAL A 41 -2.84 3.55 -2.01
N ASP A 42 -2.63 3.64 -3.32
CA ASP A 42 -2.67 2.50 -4.20
C ASP A 42 -1.26 1.95 -4.35
N VAL A 43 -1.12 0.64 -4.18
CA VAL A 43 0.17 -0.06 -4.18
C VAL A 43 0.13 -1.17 -5.22
N LYS A 44 1.13 -1.17 -6.11
CA LYS A 44 1.37 -2.25 -7.06
C LYS A 44 2.39 -3.23 -6.49
N LEU A 45 2.01 -4.51 -6.48
CA LEU A 45 2.91 -5.60 -6.12
C LEU A 45 3.73 -6.02 -7.35
N PRO A 46 5.03 -6.35 -7.20
CA PRO A 46 5.92 -6.62 -8.33
C PRO A 46 5.47 -7.80 -9.19
N ASN A 47 4.87 -8.83 -8.57
CA ASN A 47 4.47 -10.07 -9.26
C ASN A 47 2.95 -10.18 -9.44
N ARG A 48 2.20 -9.08 -9.32
CA ARG A 48 0.75 -9.09 -9.50
C ARG A 48 0.27 -7.91 -10.32
N LEU A 49 -0.74 -8.17 -11.14
CA LEU A 49 -1.47 -7.12 -11.85
C LEU A 49 -2.43 -6.37 -10.92
N THR A 50 -2.70 -6.92 -9.73
CA THR A 50 -3.59 -6.31 -8.74
C THR A 50 -2.94 -5.09 -8.09
N ILE A 51 -3.68 -3.99 -8.09
CA ILE A 51 -3.39 -2.80 -7.28
C ILE A 51 -4.21 -2.90 -5.99
N LEU A 52 -3.58 -2.64 -4.86
CA LEU A 52 -4.22 -2.65 -3.56
C LEU A 52 -4.28 -1.24 -2.99
N SER A 53 -5.49 -0.82 -2.62
CA SER A 53 -5.69 0.41 -1.87
C SER A 53 -5.52 0.12 -0.38
N LEU A 54 -4.51 0.73 0.24
CA LEU A 54 -4.19 0.62 1.66
C LEU A 54 -4.48 1.93 2.38
N ARG A 55 -4.94 1.82 3.62
CA ARG A 55 -5.11 2.96 4.54
C ARG A 55 -3.85 3.21 5.35
N SER A 56 -3.74 4.42 5.88
CA SER A 56 -2.75 4.72 6.92
C SER A 56 -2.83 3.70 8.06
N GLY A 57 -1.68 3.14 8.44
CA GLY A 57 -1.57 2.07 9.44
C GLY A 57 -1.58 0.64 8.90
N GLU A 58 -1.93 0.42 7.63
CA GLU A 58 -1.85 -0.91 6.99
C GLU A 58 -0.49 -1.21 6.36
N PHE A 59 0.36 -0.19 6.24
CA PHE A 59 1.69 -0.27 5.64
C PHE A 59 2.71 0.63 6.37
N THR A 60 3.98 0.42 6.08
CA THR A 60 5.11 1.25 6.50
C THR A 60 6.01 1.52 5.29
N ILE A 61 6.55 2.73 5.18
CA ILE A 61 7.49 3.10 4.11
C ILE A 61 8.84 2.48 4.43
N VAL A 62 9.44 1.83 3.45
CA VAL A 62 10.82 1.34 3.51
C VAL A 62 11.66 2.33 2.73
N THR A 63 12.53 3.05 3.45
CA THR A 63 13.43 4.05 2.87
C THR A 63 14.65 3.37 2.27
#